data_AF-A0A3D6CM52-F1
#
_entry.id   AF-A0A3D6CM52-F1
#
_cell.length_a   1.000
_cell.length_b   1.000
_cell.length_c   1.000
_cell.angle_alpha   90.00
_cell.angle_beta   90.00
_cell.angle_gamma   90.00
#
_symmetry.space_group_name_H-M   'P 1'
#
loop_
_entity.id
_entity.type
_entity.pdbx_description
1 polymer ?
#
loop_
_entity_poly.entity_id
_entity_poly.type
_entity_poly.pdbx_seq_one_letter_code
_entity_poly.pdbx_strand_id
1 'polypeptide(L)'
;EAEKLQQEKAKPILIFIYTDWCKICHGMKRTTFKNKKVISLLNEKFYFIQLNGEEKKAISFLGKTFRYKPTGTTTGSHQLANELGAINK
;
A
#
# COMPACT_ATOMS: atom_id res chain seq x y z
N GLU A 1 -3.64 -3.26 -11.22
CA GLU A 1 -2.64 -3.89 -12.12
C GLU A 1 -1.91 -5.08 -11.50
N ALA A 2 -1.43 -4.99 -10.26
CA ALA A 2 -0.72 -6.10 -9.59
C ALA A 2 -1.50 -7.44 -9.54
N GLU A 3 -2.82 -7.41 -9.47
CA GLU A 3 -3.65 -8.62 -9.48
C GLU A 3 -3.62 -9.38 -10.80
N LYS A 4 -3.54 -8.66 -11.93
CA LYS A 4 -3.41 -9.29 -13.25
C LYS A 4 -2.07 -10.03 -13.35
N LEU A 5 -1.00 -9.39 -12.87
CA LEU A 5 0.33 -10.00 -12.78
C LEU A 5 0.37 -11.19 -11.82
N GLN A 6 -0.42 -11.14 -10.75
CA GLN A 6 -0.56 -12.27 -9.82
C GLN A 6 -1.22 -13.48 -10.49
N GLN A 7 -2.20 -13.27 -11.36
CA GLN A 7 -2.83 -14.33 -12.15
C GLN A 7 -1.86 -14.98 -13.13
N GLU A 8 -0.95 -14.21 -13.73
CA GLU A 8 0.07 -14.72 -14.66
C GLU A 8 1.24 -15.40 -13.95
N LYS A 9 1.72 -14.80 -12.85
CA LYS A 9 2.82 -15.32 -12.05
C LYS A 9 2.52 -15.11 -10.57
N ALA A 10 2.21 -16.21 -9.90
CA ALA A 10 1.89 -16.22 -8.48
C ALA A 10 3.09 -15.75 -7.64
N LYS A 11 3.06 -14.48 -7.23
CA LYS A 11 3.90 -13.93 -6.17
C LYS A 11 2.99 -13.26 -5.13
N PRO A 12 3.35 -13.30 -3.84
CA PRO A 12 2.65 -12.52 -2.83
C PRO A 12 2.73 -11.01 -3.13
N ILE A 13 1.65 -10.30 -2.81
CA ILE A 13 1.59 -8.84 -2.90
C ILE A 13 2.00 -8.27 -1.54
N LEU A 14 3.01 -7.41 -1.52
CA LEU A 14 3.41 -6.68 -0.33
C LEU A 14 2.97 -5.23 -0.46
N ILE A 15 2.04 -4.80 0.39
CA ILE A 15 1.48 -3.46 0.38
C ILE A 15 2.08 -2.67 1.55
N PHE A 16 2.86 -1.64 1.22
CA PHE A 16 3.38 -0.69 2.20
C PHE A 16 2.42 0.50 2.33
N ILE A 17 1.65 0.52 3.42
CA ILE A 17 0.71 1.61 3.73
C ILE A 17 1.47 2.73 4.45
N TYR A 18 1.31 3.96 3.99
CA TYR A 18 1.95 5.15 4.58
C TYR A 18 1.05 6.39 4.50
N THR A 19 1.44 7.47 5.16
CA THR A 19 0.90 8.82 4.95
C THR A 19 2.07 9.81 4.78
N ASP A 20 1.82 10.97 4.18
CA ASP A 20 2.88 11.94 3.88
C ASP A 20 3.48 12.58 5.14
N TRP A 21 2.73 12.58 6.24
CA TRP A 21 3.20 13.08 7.54
C TRP A 21 3.82 11.97 8.42
N CYS A 22 3.80 10.69 7.99
CA CYS A 22 4.34 9.57 8.76
C CYS A 22 5.89 9.58 8.79
N LYS A 23 6.47 10.10 9.88
CA LYS A 23 7.94 10.20 10.06
C LYS A 23 8.66 8.85 10.02
N ILE A 24 8.07 7.80 10.62
CA ILE A 24 8.65 6.45 10.62
C ILE A 24 8.68 5.89 9.19
N CYS A 25 7.61 6.09 8.43
CA CYS A 25 7.51 5.68 7.03
C CYS A 25 8.60 6.33 6.18
N HIS A 26 8.91 7.62 6.41
CA HIS A 26 10.02 8.31 5.76
C HIS A 26 11.39 7.72 6.12
N GLY A 27 11.59 7.36 7.39
CA GLY A 27 12.79 6.64 7.83
C GLY A 27 12.98 5.33 7.06
N MET A 28 11.92 4.54 6.93
CA MET A 28 11.95 3.28 6.19
C MET A 28 12.20 3.47 4.68
N LYS A 29 11.62 4.52 4.07
CA LYS A 29 11.91 4.91 2.68
C LYS A 29 13.38 5.28 2.48
N ARG A 30 14.03 5.93 3.45
CA ARG A 30 15.43 6.35 3.37
C ARG A 30 16.44 5.25 3.67
N THR A 31 16.04 4.24 4.45
CA THR A 31 16.94 3.17 4.91
C THR A 31 16.63 1.86 4.19
N THR A 32 15.55 1.19 4.58
CA THR A 32 15.13 -0.12 4.07
C THR A 32 14.92 -0.13 2.56
N PHE A 33 14.16 0.83 2.02
CA PHE A 33 13.87 0.86 0.58
C PHE A 33 14.97 1.49 -0.28
N LYS A 34 16.11 1.87 0.31
CA LYS A 34 17.35 2.20 -0.43
C LYS A 34 18.40 1.10 -0.36
N ASN A 35 18.21 0.10 0.50
CA ASN A 35 19.14 -1.01 0.61
C ASN A 35 19.00 -1.94 -0.60
N LYS A 36 20.09 -2.09 -1.38
CA LYS A 36 20.11 -2.92 -2.59
C LYS A 36 19.68 -4.37 -2.35
N LYS A 37 20.05 -4.96 -1.20
CA LYS A 37 19.65 -6.34 -0.85
C LYS A 37 18.14 -6.45 -0.66
N VAL A 38 17.55 -5.47 0.03
CA VAL A 38 16.09 -5.41 0.24
C VAL A 38 15.35 -5.20 -1.08
N ILE A 39 15.81 -4.26 -1.91
CA ILE A 39 15.20 -4.01 -3.22
C ILE A 39 15.23 -5.27 -4.08
N SER A 40 16.37 -5.98 -4.12
CA SER A 40 16.50 -7.23 -4.87
C SER A 40 15.51 -8.28 -4.36
N LEU A 41 15.42 -8.47 -3.05
CA LEU A 41 14.48 -9.42 -2.44
C LEU A 41 13.03 -9.07 -2.78
N LEU A 42 12.66 -7.79 -2.69
CA LEU A 42 11.31 -7.31 -2.98
C LEU A 42 10.94 -7.56 -4.44
N ASN A 43 11.81 -7.20 -5.39
CA ASN A 43 11.57 -7.39 -6.82
C ASN A 43 11.50 -8.88 -7.20
N GLU A 44 12.31 -9.72 -6.56
CA GLU A 44 12.34 -11.15 -6.84
C GLU A 44 11.09 -11.84 -6.29
N LYS A 45 10.75 -11.60 -5.03
CA LYS A 45 9.77 -12.41 -4.28
C LYS A 45 8.37 -11.81 -4.23
N PHE A 46 8.19 -10.51 -4.43
CA PHE A 46 6.91 -9.83 -4.19
C PHE A 46 6.48 -8.94 -5.36
N TYR A 47 5.18 -8.69 -5.43
CA TYR A 47 4.66 -7.48 -6.07
C TYR A 47 4.56 -6.38 -5.02
N PHE A 48 5.51 -5.45 -5.01
CA PHE A 48 5.57 -4.38 -4.02
C PHE A 48 4.72 -3.18 -4.44
N ILE A 49 3.79 -2.76 -3.59
CA ILE A 49 2.88 -1.63 -3.82
C ILE A 49 3.02 -0.65 -2.66
N GLN A 50 3.05 0.64 -2.97
CA GLN A 50 2.98 1.69 -1.96
C GLN A 50 1.57 2.31 -1.99
N LEU A 51 0.90 2.32 -0.84
CA LEU A 51 -0.46 2.85 -0.70
C LEU A 51 -0.44 4.04 0.27
N ASN A 52 -0.83 5.22 -0.21
CA ASN A 52 -1.08 6.34 0.69
C ASN A 52 -2.47 6.15 1.33
N GLY A 53 -2.51 6.04 2.65
CA GLY A 53 -3.73 5.86 3.43
C GLY A 53 -4.69 7.05 3.40
N GLU A 54 -4.26 8.20 2.89
CA GLU A 54 -5.06 9.42 2.74
C GLU A 54 -5.25 9.82 1.26
N GLU A 55 -4.92 8.92 0.32
CA GLU A 55 -5.17 9.14 -1.11
C GLU A 55 -6.66 9.46 -1.34
N LYS A 56 -6.93 10.46 -2.18
CA LYS A 56 -8.30 10.90 -2.52
C LYS A 56 -8.85 10.21 -3.77
N LYS A 57 -7.96 9.74 -4.65
CA LYS A 57 -8.33 9.00 -5.86
C LYS A 57 -8.97 7.67 -5.48
N ALA A 58 -9.96 7.26 -6.27
CA ALA A 58 -10.54 5.93 -6.14
C ALA A 58 -9.53 4.88 -6.63
N ILE A 59 -9.44 3.77 -5.91
CA ILE A 59 -8.54 2.65 -6.24
C ILE A 59 -9.38 1.39 -6.44
N SER A 60 -9.23 0.77 -7.59
CA SER A 60 -9.81 -0.54 -7.87
C SER A 60 -8.83 -1.64 -7.46
N PHE A 61 -9.28 -2.51 -6.55
CA PHE A 61 -8.52 -3.64 -6.01
C PHE A 61 -9.44 -4.85 -5.82
N LEU A 62 -9.05 -6.01 -6.34
CA LEU A 62 -9.73 -7.30 -6.34
C LEU A 62 -11.18 -7.22 -6.80
N GLY A 63 -11.40 -6.50 -7.92
CA GLY A 63 -12.74 -6.29 -8.48
C GLY A 63 -13.64 -5.35 -7.68
N LYS A 64 -13.14 -4.78 -6.57
CA LYS A 64 -13.86 -3.78 -5.76
C LYS A 64 -13.23 -2.40 -5.94
N THR A 65 -14.05 -1.36 -5.89
CA THR A 65 -13.57 0.04 -5.95
C THR A 65 -13.66 0.65 -4.56
N PHE A 66 -12.52 1.07 -4.04
CA PHE A 66 -12.36 1.72 -2.75
C PHE A 66 -12.19 3.22 -2.96
N ARG A 67 -12.76 4.02 -2.05
CA ARG A 67 -12.73 5.48 -2.13
C ARG A 67 -12.23 6.09 -0.84
N TYR A 68 -11.85 7.36 -0.92
CA TYR A 68 -11.58 8.17 0.25
C TYR A 68 -12.86 8.43 1.05
N LYS A 69 -12.78 8.23 2.37
CA LYS A 69 -13.86 8.51 3.31
C LYS A 69 -13.44 9.66 4.22
N PRO A 70 -13.99 10.87 4.04
CA PRO A 70 -13.73 11.98 4.94
C PRO A 70 -14.29 11.68 6.34
N THR A 71 -13.52 12.04 7.37
CA THR A 71 -13.95 11.99 8.79
C THR A 71 -14.03 13.38 9.41
N GLY A 72 -13.60 14.41 8.69
CA GLY A 72 -13.64 15.82 9.08
C GLY A 72 -13.37 16.71 7.87
N THR A 73 -13.16 18.01 8.12
CA THR A 73 -12.93 19.03 7.06
C THR A 73 -11.65 18.80 6.28
N THR A 74 -10.57 18.37 6.94
CA THR A 74 -9.27 18.07 6.33
C THR A 74 -8.80 16.64 6.59
N THR A 75 -9.58 15.86 7.34
CA THR A 75 -9.22 14.51 7.79
C THR A 75 -10.07 13.44 7.11
N GLY A 76 -9.50 12.26 6.97
CA GLY A 76 -10.16 11.10 6.41
C GLY A 76 -9.17 10.02 6.07
N SER A 77 -9.68 8.89 5.61
CA SER A 77 -8.86 7.74 5.25
C SER A 77 -9.39 7.08 4.00
N HIS A 78 -8.49 6.52 3.21
CA HIS A 78 -8.83 5.72 2.07
C HIS A 78 -9.31 4.34 2.52
N GLN A 79 -10.51 3.94 2.09
CA GLN A 79 -11.16 2.69 2.54
C GLN A 79 -10.26 1.47 2.37
N LEU A 80 -9.50 1.39 1.27
CA LEU A 80 -8.57 0.27 1.03
C LEU A 80 -7.53 0.11 2.15
N ALA A 81 -7.01 1.22 2.69
CA ALA A 81 -6.03 1.15 3.77
C ALA A 81 -6.66 0.65 5.07
N ASN A 82 -7.92 1.00 5.33
CA ASN A 82 -8.65 0.52 6.49
C ASN A 82 -8.94 -0.99 6.40
N GLU A 83 -9.39 -1.46 5.22
CA GLU A 83 -9.69 -2.88 4.99
C GLU A 83 -8.44 -3.76 5.08
N LEU A 84 -7.31 -3.30 4.52
CA LEU A 84 -6.04 -4.03 4.59
C LEU A 84 -5.36 -3.95 5.98
N GLY A 85 -5.59 -2.86 6.71
CA GLY A 85 -5.04 -2.64 8.04
C GLY A 85 -5.90 -3.17 9.18
N ALA A 86 -7.16 -3.54 8.91
CA ALA A 86 -8.04 -4.15 9.89
C ALA A 86 -7.53 -5.56 10.23
N ILE A 87 -6.99 -5.72 11.43
CA ILE A 87 -6.75 -7.05 11.99
C ILE A 87 -8.12 -7.55 12.47
N ASN A 88 -8.67 -8.56 11.80
CA ASN A 88 -9.81 -9.30 12.32
C ASN A 88 -9.41 -9.86 13.69
N LYS A 89 -10.06 -9.37 14.75
CA LYS A 89 -9.99 -9.99 16.08
C LYS A 89 -10.80 -11.28 16.09
#